data_AF-A0A4E9FH95-F1
#
_entry.id   AF-A0A4E9FH95-F1
#
_cell.length_a   1.000
_cell.length_b   1.000
_cell.length_c   1.000
_cell.angle_alpha   90.00
_cell.angle_beta   90.00
_cell.angle_gamma   90.00
#
_symmetry.space_group_name_H-M   'P 1'
#
loop_
_entity.id
_entity.type
_entity.pdbx_description
1 polymer ?
#
loop_
_entity_poly.entity_id
_entity_poly.type
_entity_poly.pdbx_seq_one_letter_code
_entity_poly.pdbx_strand_id
1 'polypeptide(L)'
;MGFLSMEFGFKLGQLSSTGGPLGELVQWSDLIAELYLLGHSLMIYSFGTHAEFSSRIYFAAHKNSLCGSRKNPWGNHQLDLQQFMTMYPHTDDNTFLGFAVEMDPVYGKAGYMWKNAKRLIETVRKFTEVHATVNDNLPDFDNLIINHGVLIGPELHALMRKVKIFLGLGFLFEGPAPLEAIANGVVFINPSFNPPKSRKTSDFFKDKPTLRELTSQNPYAKLFIGRPHVFTVDIEISSQVEDAIREALLSQESKQDFCYVSRFPPVHAIMITVEAVSMQSCQDACRQHNFLCERSFFRIVNMPEFLNKSGSCATLNSIPIPYAPYECSKQENSDLYSCASVPTILDIRRICPCRDFLQGQTALFLLVYDSHS
;
A
#
# COMPACT_ATOMS: atom_id res chain seq x y z
N MET A 1 -4.76 -22.13 -1.26
CA MET A 1 -5.35 -20.85 -1.70
C MET A 1 -6.85 -20.81 -1.40
N GLY A 2 -7.25 -20.27 -0.24
CA GLY A 2 -8.66 -20.28 0.19
C GLY A 2 -9.61 -19.51 -0.74
N PHE A 3 -9.14 -18.45 -1.40
CA PHE A 3 -9.94 -17.65 -2.34
C PHE A 3 -10.29 -18.37 -3.66
N LEU A 4 -9.59 -19.46 -3.98
CA LEU A 4 -9.93 -20.34 -5.10
C LEU A 4 -10.90 -21.46 -4.69
N SER A 5 -11.17 -21.62 -3.39
CA SER A 5 -12.09 -22.66 -2.93
C SER A 5 -13.51 -22.37 -3.40
N MET A 6 -14.19 -23.41 -3.89
CA MET A 6 -15.61 -23.34 -4.20
C MET A 6 -16.45 -23.02 -2.97
N GLU A 7 -15.99 -23.37 -1.76
CA GLU A 7 -16.69 -23.10 -0.50
C GLU A 7 -16.83 -21.61 -0.21
N PHE A 8 -15.86 -20.80 -0.66
CA PHE A 8 -15.88 -19.34 -0.45
C PHE A 8 -16.62 -18.59 -1.57
N GLY A 9 -16.88 -19.23 -2.71
CA GLY A 9 -17.77 -18.69 -3.75
C GLY A 9 -17.27 -17.44 -4.49
N PHE A 10 -16.01 -17.02 -4.31
CA PHE A 10 -15.48 -15.81 -4.94
C PHE A 10 -15.32 -15.92 -6.47
N LYS A 11 -15.28 -17.14 -7.02
CA LYS A 11 -15.17 -17.42 -8.47
C LYS A 11 -13.99 -16.71 -9.16
N LEU A 12 -12.95 -16.33 -8.41
CA LEU A 12 -11.75 -15.66 -8.93
C LEU A 12 -11.10 -16.43 -10.09
N GLY A 13 -11.01 -17.76 -9.99
CA GLY A 13 -10.50 -18.60 -11.07
C GLY A 13 -11.35 -18.59 -12.35
N GLN A 14 -12.67 -18.38 -12.26
CA GLN A 14 -13.54 -18.25 -13.43
C GLN A 14 -13.46 -16.86 -14.07
N LEU A 15 -13.24 -15.82 -13.25
CA LEU A 15 -13.21 -14.43 -13.69
C LEU A 15 -11.84 -13.99 -14.21
N SER A 16 -10.79 -14.80 -14.03
CA SER A 16 -9.42 -14.45 -14.43
C SER A 16 -9.30 -14.17 -15.93
N SER A 17 -10.04 -14.90 -16.76
CA SER A 17 -10.06 -14.72 -18.23
C SER A 17 -11.06 -13.68 -18.71
N THR A 18 -11.86 -13.07 -17.84
CA THR A 18 -12.95 -12.13 -18.23
C THR A 18 -12.80 -10.77 -17.55
N GLY A 19 -11.60 -10.41 -17.11
CA GLY A 19 -11.33 -9.10 -16.51
C GLY A 19 -11.70 -8.97 -15.02
N GLY A 20 -11.77 -10.09 -14.30
CA GLY A 20 -11.91 -10.09 -12.85
C GLY A 20 -10.69 -9.54 -12.10
N PRO A 21 -10.78 -9.41 -10.76
CA PRO A 21 -9.66 -8.96 -9.93
C PRO A 21 -8.51 -9.98 -9.98
N LEU A 22 -7.34 -9.52 -10.44
CA LEU A 22 -6.14 -10.36 -10.62
C LEU A 22 -5.01 -10.02 -9.64
N GLY A 23 -5.08 -8.92 -8.90
CA GLY A 23 -3.98 -8.48 -8.02
C GLY A 23 -3.57 -9.54 -7.00
N GLU A 24 -4.56 -10.16 -6.34
CA GLU A 24 -4.32 -11.26 -5.41
C GLU A 24 -3.77 -12.50 -6.13
N LEU A 25 -4.23 -12.81 -7.35
CA LEU A 25 -3.71 -13.94 -8.13
C LEU A 25 -2.24 -13.75 -8.51
N VAL A 26 -1.82 -12.52 -8.87
CA VAL A 26 -0.42 -12.18 -9.15
C VAL A 26 0.42 -12.42 -7.89
N GLN A 27 0.02 -11.83 -6.76
CA GLN A 27 0.75 -11.98 -5.50
C GLN A 27 0.86 -13.45 -5.04
N TRP A 28 -0.21 -14.25 -5.19
CA TRP A 28 -0.17 -15.67 -4.85
C TRP A 28 0.65 -16.50 -5.84
N SER A 29 0.69 -16.13 -7.12
CA SER A 29 1.50 -16.86 -8.11
C SER A 29 2.99 -16.68 -7.83
N ASP A 30 3.41 -15.44 -7.57
CA ASP A 30 4.79 -15.12 -7.19
C ASP A 30 5.17 -15.78 -5.88
N LEU A 31 4.29 -15.71 -4.87
CA LEU A 31 4.55 -16.36 -3.60
C LEU A 31 4.62 -17.88 -3.74
N ILE A 32 3.78 -18.52 -4.55
CA ILE A 32 3.85 -19.97 -4.75
C ILE A 32 5.13 -20.34 -5.48
N ALA A 33 5.57 -19.55 -6.46
CA ALA A 33 6.86 -19.78 -7.12
C ALA A 33 8.01 -19.71 -6.10
N GLU A 34 7.97 -18.75 -5.18
CA GLU A 34 9.00 -18.56 -4.14
C GLU A 34 8.91 -19.59 -3.00
N LEU A 35 7.70 -19.93 -2.54
CA LEU A 35 7.46 -20.96 -1.51
C LEU A 35 7.63 -22.37 -2.04
N TYR A 36 7.40 -22.63 -3.32
CA TYR A 36 7.75 -23.92 -3.93
C TYR A 36 9.25 -24.17 -3.81
N LEU A 37 10.06 -23.12 -3.78
CA LEU A 37 11.49 -23.20 -3.50
C LEU A 37 11.81 -23.36 -2.00
N LEU A 38 10.95 -22.89 -1.08
CA LEU A 38 11.30 -22.72 0.34
C LEU A 38 10.43 -23.50 1.36
N GLY A 39 9.28 -24.06 1.01
CA GLY A 39 8.54 -25.08 1.78
C GLY A 39 7.71 -24.62 2.99
N HIS A 40 7.15 -23.40 3.01
CA HIS A 40 6.44 -22.83 4.19
C HIS A 40 4.94 -22.53 3.94
N SER A 41 4.17 -22.33 5.03
CA SER A 41 2.73 -21.98 5.00
C SER A 41 2.50 -20.54 5.50
N LEU A 42 1.85 -19.68 4.70
CA LEU A 42 1.73 -18.22 4.94
C LEU A 42 0.31 -17.68 4.74
N MET A 43 0.01 -16.51 5.33
CA MET A 43 -1.25 -15.76 5.20
C MET A 43 -1.02 -14.41 4.49
N ILE A 44 -1.67 -14.21 3.35
CA ILE A 44 -1.57 -12.98 2.54
C ILE A 44 -2.77 -12.08 2.80
N TYR A 45 -2.53 -10.79 3.06
CA TYR A 45 -3.58 -9.78 3.18
C TYR A 45 -3.17 -8.46 2.53
N SER A 46 -3.65 -8.20 1.32
CA SER A 46 -3.14 -7.15 0.43
C SER A 46 -3.15 -5.74 1.03
N PHE A 47 -4.18 -5.38 1.81
CA PHE A 47 -4.37 -4.04 2.37
C PHE A 47 -3.77 -3.81 3.78
N GLY A 48 -3.21 -4.86 4.39
CA GLY A 48 -2.68 -4.81 5.75
C GLY A 48 -3.72 -4.80 6.87
N THR A 49 -3.25 -5.06 8.08
CA THR A 49 -4.04 -5.10 9.32
C THR A 49 -3.34 -4.27 10.38
N HIS A 50 -4.05 -3.30 10.98
CA HIS A 50 -3.53 -2.54 12.13
C HIS A 50 -3.85 -3.22 13.48
N ALA A 51 -3.07 -2.87 14.50
CA ALA A 51 -3.13 -3.46 15.84
C ALA A 51 -4.54 -3.41 16.48
N GLU A 52 -5.28 -2.33 16.25
CA GLU A 52 -6.63 -2.14 16.79
C GLU A 52 -7.62 -3.24 16.35
N PHE A 53 -7.33 -3.91 15.23
CA PHE A 53 -8.18 -4.96 14.66
C PHE A 53 -7.64 -6.36 14.87
N SER A 54 -6.39 -6.52 15.35
CA SER A 54 -5.84 -7.84 15.68
C SER A 54 -6.32 -8.33 17.06
N SER A 55 -6.36 -7.43 18.06
CA SER A 55 -6.83 -7.78 19.41
C SER A 55 -8.36 -7.83 19.47
N ARG A 56 -8.90 -9.02 19.75
CA ARG A 56 -10.35 -9.25 19.96
C ARG A 56 -10.95 -8.30 20.99
N ILE A 57 -10.25 -8.20 22.12
CA ILE A 57 -10.72 -7.52 23.32
C ILE A 57 -10.73 -6.02 23.04
N TYR A 58 -9.63 -5.49 22.49
CA TYR A 58 -9.52 -4.08 22.15
C TYR A 58 -10.55 -3.67 21.10
N PHE A 59 -10.68 -4.44 20.02
CA PHE A 59 -11.66 -4.16 18.97
C PHE A 59 -13.09 -4.18 19.50
N ALA A 60 -13.46 -5.17 20.32
CA ALA A 60 -14.81 -5.28 20.87
C ALA A 60 -15.16 -4.09 21.76
N ALA A 61 -14.20 -3.60 22.57
CA ALA A 61 -14.37 -2.43 23.43
C ALA A 61 -14.45 -1.11 22.65
N HIS A 62 -13.75 -0.99 21.52
CA HIS A 62 -13.60 0.27 20.77
C HIS A 62 -14.31 0.27 19.39
N LYS A 63 -15.17 -0.71 19.10
CA LYS A 63 -15.80 -0.85 17.77
C LYS A 63 -16.49 0.43 17.27
N ASN A 64 -17.10 1.20 18.18
CA ASN A 64 -17.83 2.42 17.83
C ASN A 64 -16.88 3.54 17.38
N SER A 65 -15.73 3.71 18.04
CA SER A 65 -14.73 4.70 17.65
C SER A 65 -13.92 4.27 16.42
N LEU A 66 -13.83 2.97 16.15
CA LEU A 66 -13.17 2.38 14.98
C LEU A 66 -14.10 2.27 13.75
N CYS A 67 -15.27 2.91 13.77
CA CYS A 67 -16.27 2.88 12.70
C CYS A 67 -16.74 1.47 12.30
N GLY A 68 -16.67 0.50 13.22
CA GLY A 68 -17.09 -0.88 13.00
C GLY A 68 -18.60 -1.06 13.18
N SER A 69 -19.31 -1.46 12.12
CA SER A 69 -20.76 -1.66 12.18
C SER A 69 -21.17 -3.02 12.78
N ARG A 70 -20.28 -4.03 12.77
CA ARG A 70 -20.49 -5.42 13.26
C ARG A 70 -19.15 -6.08 13.67
N LYS A 71 -19.16 -7.39 13.97
CA LYS A 71 -17.94 -8.23 14.04
C LYS A 71 -17.09 -7.93 12.80
N ASN A 72 -15.84 -7.53 12.98
CA ASN A 72 -14.89 -7.37 11.86
C ASN A 72 -14.57 -8.77 11.31
N PRO A 73 -15.03 -9.15 10.10
CA PRO A 73 -14.85 -10.49 9.58
C PRO A 73 -13.41 -10.74 9.09
N TRP A 74 -12.60 -9.68 8.95
CA TRP A 74 -11.24 -9.70 8.38
C TRP A 74 -10.14 -9.52 9.42
N GLY A 75 -10.49 -9.25 10.68
CA GLY A 75 -9.55 -9.08 11.78
C GLY A 75 -9.69 -10.20 12.81
N ASN A 76 -9.08 -9.98 13.97
CA ASN A 76 -9.21 -10.87 15.13
C ASN A 76 -8.71 -12.31 14.86
N HIS A 77 -7.53 -12.40 14.26
CA HIS A 77 -6.87 -13.69 14.00
C HIS A 77 -5.88 -14.10 15.11
N GLN A 78 -5.61 -13.23 16.09
CA GLN A 78 -4.64 -13.47 17.18
C GLN A 78 -3.23 -13.84 16.64
N LEU A 79 -2.85 -13.20 15.53
CA LEU A 79 -1.55 -13.37 14.89
C LEU A 79 -0.67 -12.16 15.22
N ASP A 80 0.65 -12.40 15.22
CA ASP A 80 1.59 -11.28 15.20
C ASP A 80 1.38 -10.49 13.90
N LEU A 81 1.38 -9.15 13.99
CA LEU A 81 1.08 -8.32 12.83
C LEU A 81 2.10 -8.49 11.70
N GLN A 82 3.34 -8.90 11.99
CA GLN A 82 4.36 -9.21 10.97
C GLN A 82 4.08 -10.52 10.21
N GLN A 83 3.09 -11.31 10.63
CA GLN A 83 2.63 -12.48 9.87
C GLN A 83 1.68 -12.11 8.72
N PHE A 84 1.14 -10.89 8.71
CA PHE A 84 0.35 -10.41 7.57
C PHE A 84 1.30 -9.90 6.49
N MET A 85 1.13 -10.42 5.29
CA MET A 85 1.94 -10.08 4.13
C MET A 85 1.18 -9.13 3.20
N THR A 86 1.67 -7.90 3.00
CA THR A 86 0.99 -6.85 2.21
C THR A 86 1.48 -6.77 0.77
N MET A 87 0.64 -6.22 -0.11
CA MET A 87 0.96 -6.06 -1.54
C MET A 87 1.84 -4.85 -1.83
N TYR A 88 1.81 -3.83 -0.96
CA TYR A 88 2.70 -2.68 -0.98
C TYR A 88 3.21 -2.39 0.42
N PRO A 89 4.35 -1.68 0.58
CA PRO A 89 4.92 -1.33 1.88
C PRO A 89 4.17 -0.14 2.49
N HIS A 90 2.87 -0.29 2.75
CA HIS A 90 1.99 0.79 3.23
C HIS A 90 1.55 0.62 4.68
N THR A 91 1.95 -0.47 5.34
CA THR A 91 1.59 -0.77 6.72
C THR A 91 2.79 -1.36 7.44
N ASP A 92 3.55 -0.51 8.14
CA ASP A 92 4.80 -0.88 8.82
C ASP A 92 4.59 -1.90 9.96
N ASP A 93 3.34 -2.10 10.39
CA ASP A 93 2.98 -3.18 11.32
C ASP A 93 3.05 -4.58 10.68
N ASN A 94 3.00 -4.64 9.35
CA ASN A 94 2.95 -5.87 8.57
C ASN A 94 4.23 -6.06 7.77
N THR A 95 4.46 -7.28 7.30
CA THR A 95 5.58 -7.56 6.40
C THR A 95 5.19 -7.23 4.96
N PHE A 96 6.01 -6.44 4.29
CA PHE A 96 5.85 -6.20 2.86
C PHE A 96 6.32 -7.43 2.07
N LEU A 97 5.38 -8.08 1.38
CA LEU A 97 5.68 -9.19 0.46
C LEU A 97 5.91 -8.67 -0.96
N GLY A 98 5.02 -7.81 -1.42
CA GLY A 98 5.06 -7.33 -2.80
C GLY A 98 4.65 -8.38 -3.81
N PHE A 99 5.19 -8.22 -5.01
CA PHE A 99 4.98 -9.03 -6.21
C PHE A 99 6.06 -8.65 -7.23
N ALA A 100 6.36 -9.55 -8.16
CA ALA A 100 7.13 -9.21 -9.34
C ALA A 100 6.22 -8.41 -10.28
N VAL A 101 6.72 -7.27 -10.76
CA VAL A 101 6.04 -6.55 -11.83
C VAL A 101 6.28 -7.32 -13.12
N GLU A 102 5.49 -8.37 -13.31
CA GLU A 102 5.29 -8.96 -14.62
C GLU A 102 4.53 -7.97 -15.49
N MET A 103 4.81 -8.00 -16.78
CA MET A 103 4.20 -7.07 -17.71
C MET A 103 2.68 -7.32 -17.93
N ASP A 104 1.93 -8.10 -17.13
CA ASP A 104 0.62 -8.66 -17.56
C ASP A 104 -0.74 -8.19 -16.95
N PRO A 105 -0.87 -7.43 -15.84
CA PRO A 105 -2.21 -7.07 -15.32
C PRO A 105 -2.75 -5.66 -15.65
N VAL A 106 -3.64 -5.51 -16.66
CA VAL A 106 -4.37 -4.25 -16.99
C VAL A 106 -5.38 -3.73 -15.96
N TYR A 107 -5.59 -2.40 -15.97
CA TYR A 107 -6.51 -1.65 -15.12
C TYR A 107 -7.80 -1.23 -15.85
N GLY A 108 -8.94 -1.26 -15.16
CA GLY A 108 -10.21 -0.75 -15.72
C GLY A 108 -11.00 -1.72 -16.59
N LYS A 109 -10.86 -3.04 -16.39
CA LYS A 109 -11.44 -4.07 -17.27
C LYS A 109 -12.97 -4.25 -17.18
N ALA A 110 -13.64 -3.61 -16.22
CA ALA A 110 -15.08 -3.72 -16.01
C ALA A 110 -15.76 -2.35 -16.06
N GLY A 111 -16.95 -2.29 -16.64
CA GLY A 111 -17.66 -1.06 -16.97
C GLY A 111 -18.06 -0.23 -15.75
N TYR A 112 -18.27 -0.85 -14.58
CA TYR A 112 -18.54 -0.11 -13.34
C TYR A 112 -17.36 0.79 -12.91
N MET A 113 -16.13 0.47 -13.32
CA MET A 113 -14.93 1.27 -13.04
C MET A 113 -14.91 2.57 -13.86
N TRP A 114 -15.70 2.63 -14.93
CA TRP A 114 -15.82 3.79 -15.83
C TRP A 114 -16.96 4.74 -15.43
N LYS A 115 -17.69 4.41 -14.36
CA LYS A 115 -18.78 5.26 -13.85
C LYS A 115 -18.24 6.66 -13.53
N ASN A 116 -18.90 7.68 -14.08
CA ASN A 116 -18.54 9.10 -13.98
C ASN A 116 -17.22 9.51 -14.66
N ALA A 117 -16.55 8.62 -15.40
CA ALA A 117 -15.28 8.95 -16.07
C ALA A 117 -15.44 9.80 -17.34
N LYS A 118 -16.67 10.00 -17.85
CA LYS A 118 -16.92 10.64 -19.16
C LYS A 118 -16.22 12.00 -19.33
N ARG A 119 -16.34 12.88 -18.34
CA ARG A 119 -15.70 14.21 -18.36
C ARG A 119 -14.17 14.13 -18.38
N LEU A 120 -13.60 13.18 -17.64
CA LEU A 120 -12.16 12.93 -17.64
C LEU A 120 -11.70 12.47 -19.03
N ILE A 121 -12.39 11.49 -19.61
CA ILE A 121 -12.09 10.97 -20.96
C ILE A 121 -12.19 12.08 -22.01
N GLU A 122 -13.26 12.89 -21.98
CA GLU A 122 -13.42 14.03 -22.89
C GLU A 122 -12.29 15.06 -22.74
N THR A 123 -11.79 15.27 -21.52
CA THR A 123 -10.66 16.19 -21.26
C THR A 123 -9.37 15.65 -21.85
N VAL A 124 -9.05 14.37 -21.62
CA VAL A 124 -7.84 13.72 -22.16
C VAL A 124 -7.87 13.63 -23.68
N ARG A 125 -9.05 13.36 -24.25
CA ARG A 125 -9.25 13.20 -25.69
C ARG A 125 -8.92 14.45 -26.52
N LYS A 126 -8.89 15.62 -25.90
CA LYS A 126 -8.43 16.86 -26.55
C LYS A 126 -6.95 16.79 -26.99
N PHE A 127 -6.16 15.89 -26.40
CA PHE A 127 -4.71 15.82 -26.59
C PHE A 127 -4.23 14.53 -27.26
N THR A 128 -4.94 13.42 -27.06
CA THR A 128 -4.52 12.10 -27.52
C THR A 128 -5.69 11.13 -27.66
N GLU A 129 -5.51 10.06 -28.44
CA GLU A 129 -6.48 8.97 -28.52
C GLU A 129 -6.56 8.22 -27.19
N VAL A 130 -7.76 7.80 -26.81
CA VAL A 130 -7.99 7.04 -25.56
C VAL A 130 -8.25 5.59 -25.92
N HIS A 131 -7.33 4.71 -25.55
CA HIS A 131 -7.49 3.27 -25.70
C HIS A 131 -7.98 2.64 -24.39
N ALA A 132 -8.74 1.55 -24.52
CA ALA A 132 -9.31 0.83 -23.38
C ALA A 132 -9.21 -0.69 -23.58
N THR A 133 -9.24 -1.46 -22.49
CA THR A 133 -9.24 -2.93 -22.50
C THR A 133 -10.36 -3.47 -21.60
N VAL A 134 -11.59 -3.13 -21.97
CA VAL A 134 -12.79 -3.36 -21.14
C VAL A 134 -13.58 -4.53 -21.70
N ASN A 135 -13.95 -5.46 -20.83
CA ASN A 135 -14.78 -6.61 -21.20
C ASN A 135 -16.24 -6.19 -21.48
N ASP A 136 -16.74 -5.23 -20.71
CA ASP A 136 -18.12 -4.76 -20.80
C ASP A 136 -18.30 -3.78 -21.96
N ASN A 137 -19.50 -3.78 -22.54
CA ASN A 137 -19.88 -2.75 -23.51
C ASN A 137 -20.07 -1.40 -22.81
N LEU A 138 -19.53 -0.33 -23.39
CA LEU A 138 -19.49 1.02 -22.81
C LEU A 138 -20.18 2.04 -23.74
N PRO A 139 -21.52 1.97 -23.91
CA PRO A 139 -22.24 2.78 -24.90
C PRO A 139 -22.05 4.30 -24.71
N ASP A 140 -21.89 4.77 -23.47
CA ASP A 140 -21.61 6.18 -23.17
C ASP A 140 -20.24 6.66 -23.69
N PHE A 141 -19.38 5.73 -24.11
CA PHE A 141 -18.00 5.94 -24.53
C PHE A 141 -17.70 5.44 -25.95
N ASP A 142 -18.67 4.83 -26.68
CA ASP A 142 -18.43 4.20 -28.01
C ASP A 142 -17.69 5.11 -28.99
N ASN A 143 -18.01 6.40 -28.97
CA ASN A 143 -17.37 7.38 -29.84
C ASN A 143 -16.19 8.10 -29.19
N LEU A 144 -15.87 7.84 -27.91
CA LEU A 144 -14.83 8.50 -27.12
C LEU A 144 -13.55 7.66 -26.98
N ILE A 145 -13.66 6.34 -27.08
CA ILE A 145 -12.54 5.41 -26.83
C ILE A 145 -12.38 4.39 -27.96
N ILE A 146 -11.17 3.83 -28.06
CA ILE A 146 -10.88 2.64 -28.87
C ILE A 146 -10.75 1.46 -27.90
N ASN A 147 -11.81 0.68 -27.75
CA ASN A 147 -11.82 -0.48 -26.86
C ASN A 147 -11.28 -1.72 -27.59
N HIS A 148 -10.22 -2.31 -27.05
CA HIS A 148 -9.57 -3.54 -27.55
C HIS A 148 -10.14 -4.82 -26.92
N GLY A 149 -11.06 -4.70 -25.94
CA GLY A 149 -11.52 -5.84 -25.17
C GLY A 149 -10.47 -6.35 -24.18
N VAL A 150 -10.67 -7.55 -23.64
CA VAL A 150 -9.69 -8.18 -22.74
C VAL A 150 -8.55 -8.75 -23.58
N LEU A 151 -7.37 -8.12 -23.48
CA LEU A 151 -6.14 -8.58 -24.13
C LEU A 151 -5.40 -9.62 -23.29
N ILE A 152 -4.71 -10.54 -23.96
CA ILE A 152 -3.69 -11.38 -23.32
C ILE A 152 -2.39 -10.60 -23.13
N GLY A 153 -1.53 -11.07 -22.24
CA GLY A 153 -0.29 -10.40 -21.87
C GLY A 153 0.55 -9.81 -23.01
N PRO A 154 0.98 -10.63 -23.98
CA PRO A 154 1.80 -10.13 -25.10
C PRO A 154 1.12 -9.03 -25.93
N GLU A 155 -0.20 -9.11 -26.12
CA GLU A 155 -0.98 -8.10 -26.84
C GLU A 155 -1.10 -6.81 -26.04
N LEU A 156 -1.30 -6.95 -24.72
CA LEU A 156 -1.28 -5.83 -23.79
C LEU A 156 0.06 -5.10 -23.82
N HIS A 157 1.21 -5.79 -23.77
CA HIS A 157 2.50 -5.10 -23.83
C HIS A 157 2.71 -4.44 -25.19
N ALA A 158 2.23 -5.07 -26.25
CA ALA A 158 2.28 -4.48 -27.58
C ALA A 158 1.47 -3.18 -27.65
N LEU A 159 0.37 -3.09 -26.90
CA LEU A 159 -0.37 -1.85 -26.69
C LEU A 159 0.39 -0.88 -25.79
N MET A 160 0.93 -1.34 -24.64
CA MET A 160 1.68 -0.50 -23.70
C MET A 160 2.90 0.18 -24.35
N ARG A 161 3.60 -0.53 -25.24
CA ARG A 161 4.73 0.03 -26.02
C ARG A 161 4.33 1.13 -27.00
N LYS A 162 3.04 1.30 -27.30
CA LYS A 162 2.52 2.33 -28.21
C LYS A 162 1.89 3.51 -27.48
N VAL A 163 1.44 3.31 -26.24
CA VAL A 163 0.82 4.38 -25.45
C VAL A 163 1.89 5.12 -24.66
N LYS A 164 1.67 6.42 -24.46
CA LYS A 164 2.57 7.25 -23.65
C LYS A 164 2.05 7.47 -22.23
N ILE A 165 0.73 7.31 -22.05
CA ILE A 165 0.04 7.61 -20.80
C ILE A 165 -0.83 6.44 -20.38
N PHE A 166 -0.73 6.09 -19.10
CA PHE A 166 -1.63 5.18 -18.40
C PHE A 166 -2.54 6.01 -17.49
N LEU A 167 -3.85 5.99 -17.74
CA LEU A 167 -4.81 6.86 -17.06
C LEU A 167 -5.51 6.12 -15.93
N GLY A 168 -5.30 6.56 -14.68
CA GLY A 168 -6.11 6.09 -13.55
C GLY A 168 -7.50 6.73 -13.54
N LEU A 169 -8.53 5.91 -13.29
CA LEU A 169 -9.94 6.36 -13.21
C LEU A 169 -10.43 6.56 -11.77
N GLY A 170 -9.57 6.33 -10.78
CA GLY A 170 -9.87 6.43 -9.35
C GLY A 170 -10.19 5.09 -8.68
N PHE A 171 -10.24 3.98 -9.42
CA PHE A 171 -10.49 2.62 -8.92
C PHE A 171 -10.04 1.56 -9.93
N LEU A 172 -9.49 0.38 -9.59
CA LEU A 172 -9.22 -0.31 -8.31
C LEU A 172 -8.01 0.17 -7.47
N PHE A 173 -8.20 0.54 -6.22
CA PHE A 173 -7.10 1.03 -5.36
C PHE A 173 -5.91 0.05 -5.26
N GLU A 174 -4.69 0.60 -5.39
CA GLU A 174 -3.43 -0.14 -5.22
C GLU A 174 -3.39 -1.46 -6.01
N GLY A 175 -3.82 -1.45 -7.26
CA GLY A 175 -3.59 -2.55 -8.20
C GLY A 175 -2.17 -2.53 -8.79
N PRO A 176 -1.69 -3.66 -9.35
CA PRO A 176 -0.35 -3.79 -9.91
C PRO A 176 -0.15 -3.05 -11.25
N ALA A 177 -1.21 -2.89 -12.04
CA ALA A 177 -1.20 -2.32 -13.40
C ALA A 177 -0.44 -1.00 -13.58
N PRO A 178 -0.50 -0.02 -12.66
CA PRO A 178 0.27 1.20 -12.82
C PRO A 178 1.78 0.95 -12.79
N LEU A 179 2.26 -0.01 -12.00
CA LEU A 179 3.69 -0.34 -11.96
C LEU A 179 4.15 -1.01 -13.25
N GLU A 180 3.31 -1.87 -13.81
CA GLU A 180 3.53 -2.51 -15.10
C GLU A 180 3.62 -1.49 -16.25
N ALA A 181 2.71 -0.51 -16.26
CA ALA A 181 2.73 0.59 -17.21
C ALA A 181 4.02 1.41 -17.06
N ILE A 182 4.40 1.77 -15.82
CA ILE A 182 5.64 2.49 -15.54
C ILE A 182 6.87 1.69 -15.99
N ALA A 183 6.89 0.38 -15.75
CA ALA A 183 7.97 -0.51 -16.19
C ALA A 183 8.10 -0.58 -17.72
N ASN A 184 7.01 -0.36 -18.45
CA ASN A 184 7.00 -0.22 -19.92
C ASN A 184 7.33 1.20 -20.40
N GLY A 185 7.74 2.12 -19.52
CA GLY A 185 8.07 3.50 -19.85
C GLY A 185 6.85 4.41 -20.04
N VAL A 186 5.66 3.96 -19.63
CA VAL A 186 4.42 4.71 -19.74
C VAL A 186 4.24 5.60 -18.51
N VAL A 187 3.87 6.88 -18.72
CA VAL A 187 3.61 7.80 -17.62
C VAL A 187 2.23 7.50 -17.00
N PHE A 188 2.19 7.29 -15.68
CA PHE A 188 0.95 7.05 -14.95
C PHE A 188 0.32 8.36 -14.43
N ILE A 189 -0.91 8.66 -14.88
CA ILE A 189 -1.75 9.70 -14.28
C ILE A 189 -2.50 9.07 -13.11
N ASN A 190 -2.10 9.44 -11.89
CA ASN A 190 -2.59 8.88 -10.63
C ASN A 190 -3.63 9.82 -10.00
N PRO A 191 -4.92 9.47 -9.95
CA PRO A 191 -5.93 10.29 -9.30
C PRO A 191 -5.60 10.52 -7.82
N SER A 192 -5.54 11.79 -7.42
CA SER A 192 -5.46 12.20 -6.02
C SER A 192 -6.84 12.15 -5.38
N PHE A 193 -6.87 11.94 -4.06
CA PHE A 193 -8.11 11.91 -3.30
C PHE A 193 -8.08 12.97 -2.20
N ASN A 194 -9.00 13.92 -2.30
CA ASN A 194 -9.24 14.93 -1.27
C ASN A 194 -10.76 15.07 -1.03
N PRO A 195 -11.30 14.60 0.11
CA PRO A 195 -10.59 13.95 1.22
C PRO A 195 -10.02 12.56 0.83
N PRO A 196 -9.01 12.06 1.57
CA PRO A 196 -8.49 10.71 1.40
C PRO A 196 -9.57 9.63 1.51
N LYS A 197 -9.37 8.50 0.80
CA LYS A 197 -10.27 7.33 0.89
C LYS A 197 -9.88 6.43 2.05
N SER A 198 -10.83 6.14 2.94
CA SER A 198 -10.63 5.31 4.13
C SER A 198 -11.93 4.62 4.54
N ARG A 199 -11.93 3.90 5.67
CA ARG A 199 -13.14 3.30 6.26
C ARG A 199 -14.26 4.33 6.50
N LYS A 200 -13.90 5.60 6.68
CA LYS A 200 -14.83 6.70 6.99
C LYS A 200 -15.44 7.34 5.73
N THR A 201 -14.72 7.28 4.61
CA THR A 201 -15.06 8.05 3.40
C THR A 201 -15.40 7.17 2.20
N SER A 202 -15.23 5.85 2.30
CA SER A 202 -15.51 4.92 1.21
C SER A 202 -16.04 3.57 1.70
N ASP A 203 -17.16 3.14 1.10
CA ASP A 203 -17.78 1.84 1.41
C ASP A 203 -16.84 0.66 1.12
N PHE A 204 -15.93 0.76 0.15
CA PHE A 204 -14.96 -0.29 -0.17
C PHE A 204 -14.04 -0.62 1.02
N PHE A 205 -13.72 0.38 1.82
CA PHE A 205 -12.83 0.22 2.99
C PHE A 205 -13.59 -0.04 4.28
N LYS A 206 -14.92 0.16 4.32
CA LYS A 206 -15.74 0.19 5.54
C LYS A 206 -15.46 -0.95 6.52
N ASP A 207 -15.27 -2.17 6.01
CA ASP A 207 -15.03 -3.36 6.82
C ASP A 207 -13.56 -3.80 6.88
N LYS A 208 -12.66 -3.21 6.08
CA LYS A 208 -11.25 -3.60 6.05
C LYS A 208 -10.53 -3.27 7.38
N PRO A 209 -9.68 -4.17 7.91
CA PRO A 209 -9.07 -4.07 9.24
C PRO A 209 -7.88 -3.08 9.28
N THR A 210 -8.03 -1.90 8.67
CA THR A 210 -7.00 -0.87 8.62
C THR A 210 -7.61 0.52 8.81
N LEU A 211 -6.94 1.39 9.56
CA LEU A 211 -7.28 2.81 9.68
C LEU A 211 -6.63 3.67 8.60
N ARG A 212 -5.89 3.06 7.66
CA ARG A 212 -5.12 3.78 6.64
C ARG A 212 -6.03 4.59 5.73
N GLU A 213 -5.54 5.76 5.37
CA GLU A 213 -6.19 6.67 4.45
C GLU A 213 -5.38 6.77 3.15
N LEU A 214 -6.00 6.46 2.01
CA LEU A 214 -5.40 6.54 0.70
C LEU A 214 -5.54 7.96 0.15
N THR A 215 -4.41 8.64 -0.05
CA THR A 215 -4.37 10.01 -0.60
C THR A 215 -4.39 10.06 -2.13
N SER A 216 -4.32 8.90 -2.79
CA SER A 216 -4.39 8.74 -4.24
C SER A 216 -4.75 7.29 -4.61
N GLN A 217 -5.06 7.04 -5.88
CA GLN A 217 -5.38 5.71 -6.39
C GLN A 217 -4.27 4.67 -6.13
N ASN A 218 -3.01 5.07 -6.33
CA ASN A 218 -1.83 4.28 -5.95
C ASN A 218 -0.84 5.14 -5.14
N PRO A 219 -0.95 5.16 -3.79
CA PRO A 219 -0.06 5.93 -2.92
C PRO A 219 1.41 5.50 -3.02
N TYR A 220 1.69 4.22 -3.30
CA TYR A 220 3.05 3.76 -3.52
C TYR A 220 3.68 4.45 -4.73
N ALA A 221 2.98 4.45 -5.87
CA ALA A 221 3.43 5.13 -7.09
C ALA A 221 3.63 6.63 -6.86
N LYS A 222 2.75 7.28 -6.07
CA LYS A 222 2.90 8.69 -5.67
C LYS A 222 4.17 8.95 -4.87
N LEU A 223 4.43 8.14 -3.83
CA LEU A 223 5.43 8.43 -2.81
C LEU A 223 6.83 7.92 -3.17
N PHE A 224 6.93 6.75 -3.81
CA PHE A 224 8.20 6.06 -4.04
C PHE A 224 8.68 6.16 -5.49
N ILE A 225 7.83 6.55 -6.43
CA ILE A 225 8.19 6.76 -7.84
C ILE A 225 8.10 8.24 -8.17
N GLY A 226 6.90 8.82 -8.06
CA GLY A 226 6.69 10.25 -8.32
C GLY A 226 7.00 10.65 -9.77
N ARG A 227 7.17 11.96 -9.99
CA ARG A 227 7.53 12.50 -11.31
C ARG A 227 8.99 12.12 -11.66
N PRO A 228 9.31 11.87 -12.94
CA PRO A 228 8.48 12.09 -14.13
C PRO A 228 7.59 10.90 -14.53
N HIS A 229 7.55 9.81 -13.78
CA HIS A 229 6.79 8.61 -14.18
C HIS A 229 5.35 8.61 -13.64
N VAL A 230 5.09 9.34 -12.56
CA VAL A 230 3.79 9.37 -11.87
C VAL A 230 3.35 10.81 -11.62
N PHE A 231 2.23 11.17 -12.25
CA PHE A 231 1.59 12.47 -12.13
C PHE A 231 0.37 12.32 -11.24
N THR A 232 0.50 12.74 -9.98
CA THR A 232 -0.63 12.69 -9.04
C THR A 232 -1.45 13.98 -9.13
N VAL A 233 -2.70 13.90 -9.61
CA VAL A 233 -3.55 15.07 -9.91
C VAL A 233 -5.00 14.87 -9.47
N ASP A 234 -5.72 15.94 -9.17
CA ASP A 234 -7.17 15.89 -8.98
C ASP A 234 -7.88 15.81 -10.34
N ILE A 235 -8.46 14.64 -10.63
CA ILE A 235 -9.11 14.38 -11.92
C ILE A 235 -10.46 15.10 -12.10
N GLU A 236 -11.03 15.67 -11.05
CA GLU A 236 -12.24 16.51 -11.14
C GLU A 236 -11.92 17.94 -11.63
N ILE A 237 -10.65 18.34 -11.54
CA ILE A 237 -10.14 19.65 -11.94
C ILE A 237 -9.51 19.53 -13.32
N SER A 238 -10.28 19.88 -14.36
CA SER A 238 -9.86 19.74 -15.76
C SER A 238 -8.50 20.37 -16.05
N SER A 239 -8.18 21.57 -15.54
CA SER A 239 -6.88 22.21 -15.79
C SER A 239 -5.69 21.38 -15.29
N GLN A 240 -5.79 20.74 -14.13
CA GLN A 240 -4.71 19.88 -13.62
C GLN A 240 -4.50 18.65 -14.51
N VAL A 241 -5.60 18.08 -15.03
CA VAL A 241 -5.53 16.98 -15.99
C VAL A 241 -4.89 17.45 -17.29
N GLU A 242 -5.34 18.57 -17.86
CA GLU A 242 -4.80 19.12 -19.12
C GLU A 242 -3.30 19.40 -19.01
N ASP A 243 -2.85 20.01 -17.90
CA ASP A 243 -1.44 20.30 -17.65
C ASP A 243 -0.61 19.01 -17.51
N ALA A 244 -1.10 18.03 -16.74
CA ALA A 244 -0.41 16.76 -16.57
C ALA A 244 -0.31 15.96 -17.88
N ILE A 245 -1.36 15.97 -18.70
CA ILE A 245 -1.34 15.31 -20.02
C ILE A 245 -0.35 16.01 -20.95
N ARG A 246 -0.35 17.35 -21.01
CA ARG A 246 0.62 18.10 -21.85
C ARG A 246 2.05 17.79 -21.43
N GLU A 247 2.34 17.80 -20.14
CA GLU A 247 3.68 17.52 -19.63
C GLU A 247 4.09 16.06 -19.88
N ALA A 248 3.20 15.09 -19.66
CA ALA A 248 3.46 13.68 -19.94
C ALA A 248 3.67 13.39 -21.44
N LEU A 249 3.00 14.13 -22.33
CA LEU A 249 3.25 14.02 -23.78
C LEU A 249 4.59 14.63 -24.19
N LEU A 250 5.03 15.70 -23.52
CA LEU A 250 6.30 16.40 -23.78
C LEU A 250 7.50 15.73 -23.12
N SER A 251 7.31 14.94 -22.06
CA SER A 251 8.41 14.25 -21.40
C SER A 251 9.11 13.34 -22.40
N GLN A 252 10.43 13.52 -22.57
CA GLN A 252 11.24 12.58 -23.33
C GLN A 252 11.18 11.22 -22.65
N GLU A 253 11.19 10.13 -23.43
CA GLU A 253 11.27 8.77 -22.92
C GLU A 253 12.52 8.65 -22.05
N SER A 254 12.37 8.79 -20.73
CA SER A 254 13.41 8.34 -19.83
C SER A 254 13.34 6.82 -19.84
N LYS A 255 14.10 6.20 -20.74
CA LYS A 255 14.52 4.81 -20.59
C LYS A 255 15.44 4.78 -19.38
N GLN A 256 14.83 4.85 -18.20
CA GLN A 256 15.54 4.69 -16.96
C GLN A 256 15.89 3.21 -16.89
N ASP A 257 17.18 2.92 -17.07
CA ASP A 257 17.70 1.58 -16.98
C ASP A 257 17.63 1.14 -15.52
N PHE A 258 16.56 0.42 -15.16
CA PHE A 258 16.38 -0.18 -13.84
C PHE A 258 17.35 -1.36 -13.62
N CYS A 259 18.19 -1.71 -14.59
CA CYS A 259 19.13 -2.83 -14.49
C CYS A 259 20.40 -2.51 -13.67
N TYR A 260 20.54 -1.29 -13.11
CA TYR A 260 21.65 -1.01 -12.20
C TYR A 260 21.42 -1.63 -10.82
N VAL A 261 22.02 -2.81 -10.63
CA VAL A 261 22.29 -3.39 -9.32
C VAL A 261 23.30 -2.49 -8.61
N SER A 262 22.80 -1.64 -7.72
CA SER A 262 23.62 -0.95 -6.72
C SER A 262 24.44 -1.99 -5.95
N ARG A 263 25.75 -1.78 -5.83
CA ARG A 263 26.65 -2.69 -5.11
C ARG A 263 26.18 -2.82 -3.66
N PHE A 264 25.75 -4.02 -3.36
CA PHE A 264 25.17 -4.49 -2.11
C PHE A 264 26.10 -5.55 -1.50
N PRO A 265 26.29 -5.65 -0.17
CA PRO A 265 25.50 -5.03 0.91
C PRO A 265 26.27 -4.01 1.79
N PRO A 266 25.59 -3.23 2.66
CA PRO A 266 26.15 -2.74 3.95
C PRO A 266 25.48 -3.36 5.21
N VAL A 267 26.06 -3.20 6.43
CA VAL A 267 25.86 -4.00 7.67
C VAL A 267 25.07 -3.32 8.79
N HIS A 268 24.40 -4.14 9.61
CA HIS A 268 23.73 -3.88 10.89
C HIS A 268 22.51 -2.97 10.76
N ALA A 269 21.32 -3.52 11.03
CA ALA A 269 20.13 -2.70 11.21
C ALA A 269 20.32 -1.82 12.45
N ILE A 270 20.52 -0.51 12.25
CA ILE A 270 20.68 0.42 13.36
C ILE A 270 19.29 0.67 13.92
N MET A 271 19.03 0.15 15.11
CA MET A 271 17.85 0.54 15.87
C MET A 271 18.04 1.98 16.35
N ILE A 272 17.20 2.89 15.87
CA ILE A 272 17.17 4.28 16.29
C ILE A 272 15.86 4.52 17.02
N THR A 273 15.94 5.15 18.20
CA THR A 273 14.74 5.54 18.93
C THR A 273 14.41 6.99 18.59
N VAL A 274 13.22 7.21 18.04
CA VAL A 274 12.66 8.54 17.76
C VAL A 274 11.52 8.79 18.74
N GLU A 275 11.45 10.00 19.30
CA GLU A 275 10.27 10.42 20.06
C GLU A 275 9.31 11.15 19.13
N ALA A 276 8.13 10.58 18.91
CA ALA A 276 7.11 11.21 18.08
C ALA A 276 6.53 12.45 18.77
N VAL A 277 6.21 13.48 18.00
CA VAL A 277 5.46 14.62 18.54
C VAL A 277 4.03 14.23 18.88
N SER A 278 3.33 15.10 19.61
CA SER A 278 1.92 14.90 19.91
C SER A 278 1.09 14.65 18.65
N MET A 279 0.13 13.73 18.72
CA MET A 279 -0.75 13.35 17.61
C MET A 279 -0.01 12.85 16.35
N GLN A 280 1.13 12.18 16.52
CA GLN A 280 1.90 11.59 15.43
C GLN A 280 2.03 10.06 15.60
N SER A 281 2.02 9.34 14.47
CA SER A 281 2.31 7.89 14.43
C SER A 281 3.82 7.62 14.46
N CYS A 282 4.24 6.42 14.86
CA CYS A 282 5.65 6.05 14.75
C CYS A 282 6.12 5.88 13.31
N GLN A 283 5.23 5.42 12.43
CA GLN A 283 5.46 5.38 10.99
C GLN A 283 5.86 6.76 10.44
N ASP A 284 5.10 7.81 10.78
CA ASP A 284 5.38 9.16 10.28
C ASP A 284 6.59 9.80 10.96
N ALA A 285 6.78 9.55 12.26
CA ALA A 285 7.96 10.02 13.00
C ALA A 285 9.25 9.42 12.40
N CYS A 286 9.31 8.10 12.21
CA CYS A 286 10.47 7.46 11.59
C CYS A 286 10.70 7.99 10.16
N ARG A 287 9.64 8.12 9.36
CA ARG A 287 9.74 8.61 7.98
C ARG A 287 10.30 10.03 7.90
N GLN A 288 9.91 10.93 8.80
CA GLN A 288 10.45 12.29 8.87
C GLN A 288 11.97 12.33 9.09
N HIS A 289 12.52 11.27 9.71
CA HIS A 289 13.94 11.10 9.95
C HIS A 289 14.63 10.18 8.93
N ASN A 290 13.99 9.84 7.80
CA ASN A 290 14.47 8.89 6.79
C ASN A 290 14.69 7.46 7.32
N PHE A 291 13.83 7.01 8.21
CA PHE A 291 13.79 5.64 8.72
C PHE A 291 12.41 5.00 8.50
N LEU A 292 12.32 3.68 8.66
CA LEU A 292 11.06 2.95 8.76
C LEU A 292 10.80 2.55 10.20
N CYS A 293 9.55 2.51 10.63
CA CYS A 293 9.21 1.95 11.93
C CYS A 293 9.43 0.43 11.91
N GLU A 294 10.09 -0.12 12.94
CA GLU A 294 10.34 -1.56 13.07
C GLU A 294 9.57 -2.14 14.26
N ARG A 295 8.44 -2.80 13.98
CA ARG A 295 7.53 -3.29 15.01
C ARG A 295 8.20 -4.27 15.98
N SER A 296 9.15 -5.09 15.51
CA SER A 296 9.82 -6.09 16.37
C SER A 296 10.64 -5.46 17.51
N PHE A 297 11.12 -4.23 17.33
CA PHE A 297 11.89 -3.47 18.30
C PHE A 297 11.05 -2.80 19.39
N PHE A 298 9.72 -2.85 19.32
CA PHE A 298 8.87 -2.36 20.42
C PHE A 298 9.16 -3.07 21.73
N ARG A 299 9.58 -4.34 21.72
CA ARG A 299 9.98 -5.06 22.93
C ARG A 299 11.17 -4.41 23.64
N ILE A 300 12.07 -3.76 22.89
CA ILE A 300 13.26 -3.08 23.41
C ILE A 300 12.88 -1.72 23.98
N VAL A 301 12.15 -0.89 23.22
CA VAL A 301 11.72 0.45 23.70
C VAL A 301 10.65 0.39 24.81
N ASN A 302 10.10 -0.79 25.10
CA ASN A 302 9.18 -1.01 26.21
C ASN A 302 9.89 -1.37 27.54
N MET A 303 11.24 -1.27 27.58
CA MET A 303 12.04 -1.49 28.77
C MET A 303 12.22 -0.19 29.60
N PRO A 304 12.37 -0.26 30.93
CA PRO A 304 12.40 0.90 31.82
C PRO A 304 13.39 2.00 31.44
N GLU A 305 14.53 1.64 30.85
CA GLU A 305 15.59 2.56 30.45
C GLU A 305 15.13 3.55 29.37
N PHE A 306 14.16 3.14 28.54
CA PHE A 306 13.55 3.98 27.51
C PHE A 306 12.33 4.73 28.05
N LEU A 307 11.56 4.11 28.95
CA LEU A 307 10.29 4.65 29.47
C LEU A 307 10.46 5.68 30.59
N ASN A 308 11.62 5.73 31.24
CA ASN A 308 11.92 6.66 32.32
C ASN A 308 13.20 7.43 32.01
N LYS A 309 13.33 7.91 30.76
CA LYS A 309 14.54 8.61 30.31
C LYS A 309 14.76 9.90 31.09
N SER A 310 13.68 10.52 31.57
CA SER A 310 13.72 11.71 32.43
C SER A 310 14.06 11.41 33.90
N GLY A 311 14.04 10.14 34.33
CA GLY A 311 14.15 9.75 35.74
C GLY A 311 12.96 10.20 36.61
N SER A 312 11.91 10.76 36.02
CA SER A 312 10.81 11.42 36.75
C SER A 312 9.62 10.49 37.02
N CYS A 313 9.60 9.27 36.46
CA CYS A 313 8.51 8.33 36.68
C CYS A 313 8.57 7.75 38.11
N ALA A 314 7.56 8.06 38.93
CA ALA A 314 7.42 7.47 40.26
C ALA A 314 7.27 5.94 40.19
N THR A 315 6.46 5.47 39.25
CA THR A 315 6.30 4.06 38.87
C THR A 315 5.94 3.97 37.39
N LEU A 316 6.22 2.84 36.75
CA LEU A 316 5.81 2.59 35.37
C LEU A 316 4.41 1.99 35.36
N ASN A 317 3.47 2.67 34.69
CA ASN A 317 2.11 2.18 34.51
C ASN A 317 2.08 1.14 33.38
N SER A 318 1.41 0.00 33.59
CA SER A 318 1.14 -0.96 32.51
C SER A 318 -0.21 -0.66 31.88
N ILE A 319 -0.24 -0.43 30.57
CA ILE A 319 -1.46 -0.06 29.83
C ILE A 319 -1.61 -0.88 28.54
N PRO A 320 -2.82 -1.38 28.22
CA PRO A 320 -3.06 -2.16 27.01
C PRO A 320 -3.71 -1.30 25.90
N ILE A 321 -2.98 -0.29 25.39
CA ILE A 321 -3.46 0.60 24.31
C ILE A 321 -2.47 0.69 23.14
N PRO A 322 -2.92 0.84 21.88
CA PRO A 322 -2.04 0.87 20.69
C PRO A 322 -0.98 1.97 20.67
N TYR A 323 -1.14 3.01 21.50
CA TYR A 323 -0.22 4.16 21.54
C TYR A 323 1.01 3.90 22.42
N ALA A 324 0.96 2.94 23.34
CA ALA A 324 2.09 2.56 24.19
C ALA A 324 3.13 1.74 23.40
N PRO A 325 4.44 1.86 23.70
CA PRO A 325 5.04 2.59 24.84
C PRO A 325 5.20 4.10 24.67
N TYR A 326 5.20 4.81 25.80
CA TYR A 326 5.58 6.22 25.95
C TYR A 326 6.07 6.48 27.38
N GLU A 327 6.55 7.70 27.68
CA GLU A 327 7.11 8.06 29.00
C GLU A 327 6.18 7.63 30.16
N CYS A 328 6.76 6.96 31.15
CA CYS A 328 6.10 6.37 32.33
C CYS A 328 5.03 5.31 32.05
N SER A 329 4.88 4.84 30.80
CA SER A 329 3.80 3.95 30.39
C SER A 329 4.30 2.79 29.52
N LYS A 330 4.31 1.60 30.12
CA LYS A 330 4.65 0.34 29.48
C LYS A 330 3.45 -0.26 28.75
N GLN A 331 3.65 -0.76 27.54
CA GLN A 331 2.68 -1.60 26.85
C GLN A 331 2.52 -2.93 27.59
N GLU A 332 1.30 -3.22 28.03
CA GLU A 332 0.94 -4.49 28.69
C GLU A 332 0.73 -5.62 27.68
N ASN A 333 0.15 -5.31 26.52
CA ASN A 333 -0.19 -6.30 25.51
C ASN A 333 0.67 -6.13 24.24
N SER A 334 1.57 -7.09 23.99
CA SER A 334 2.44 -7.06 22.81
C SER A 334 1.71 -7.09 21.47
N ASP A 335 0.47 -7.58 21.43
CA ASP A 335 -0.34 -7.58 20.20
C ASP A 335 -0.73 -6.15 19.79
N LEU A 336 -0.70 -5.21 20.74
CA LEU A 336 -1.03 -3.81 20.54
C LEU A 336 0.18 -2.94 20.18
N TYR A 337 1.38 -3.51 20.04
CA TYR A 337 2.48 -2.77 19.41
C TYR A 337 2.07 -2.35 17.99
N SER A 338 2.22 -1.06 17.72
CA SER A 338 1.67 -0.44 16.51
C SER A 338 2.58 0.66 15.98
N CYS A 339 3.03 0.56 14.73
CA CYS A 339 3.68 1.66 14.01
C CYS A 339 2.66 2.70 13.55
N ALA A 340 1.47 2.28 13.13
CA ALA A 340 0.49 3.14 12.47
C ALA A 340 -0.42 3.96 13.41
N SER A 341 -0.57 3.54 14.67
CA SER A 341 -1.53 4.18 15.59
C SER A 341 -1.11 5.61 15.98
N VAL A 342 -2.08 6.53 15.93
CA VAL A 342 -1.92 7.95 16.30
C VAL A 342 -2.62 8.21 17.65
N PRO A 343 -1.93 8.76 18.66
CA PRO A 343 -2.54 9.08 19.94
C PRO A 343 -3.61 10.18 19.80
N THR A 344 -4.72 10.02 20.53
CA THR A 344 -5.78 11.04 20.62
C THR A 344 -5.60 12.00 21.79
N ILE A 345 -4.73 11.66 22.75
CA ILE A 345 -4.43 12.46 23.94
C ILE A 345 -3.17 13.28 23.66
N LEU A 346 -3.25 14.61 23.82
CA LEU A 346 -2.19 15.55 23.45
C LEU A 346 -0.87 15.33 24.18
N ASP A 347 -0.91 14.84 25.42
CA ASP A 347 0.30 14.63 26.22
C ASP A 347 1.06 13.33 25.88
N ILE A 348 0.48 12.46 25.04
CA ILE A 348 1.14 11.22 24.64
C ILE A 348 2.13 11.49 23.51
N ARG A 349 3.42 11.31 23.82
CA ARG A 349 4.53 11.28 22.86
C ARG A 349 5.06 9.86 22.75
N ARG A 350 4.89 9.24 21.59
CA ARG A 350 5.23 7.82 21.42
C ARG A 350 6.74 7.64 21.34
N ILE A 351 7.25 6.59 21.97
CA ILE A 351 8.64 6.16 21.80
C ILE A 351 8.67 5.17 20.63
N CYS A 352 9.28 5.59 19.53
CA CYS A 352 9.19 4.92 18.25
C CYS A 352 10.50 4.21 17.90
N PRO A 353 10.47 2.88 17.77
CA PRO A 353 11.62 2.14 17.28
C PRO A 353 11.67 2.21 15.76
N CYS A 354 12.74 2.81 15.25
CA CYS A 354 12.99 2.96 13.82
C CYS A 354 14.19 2.12 13.39
N ARG A 355 14.23 1.78 12.11
CA ARG A 355 15.37 1.16 11.43
C ARG A 355 15.70 1.88 10.13
N ASP A 356 16.93 1.72 9.69
CA ASP A 356 17.34 2.02 8.33
C ASP A 356 16.72 1.07 7.30
N PHE A 357 16.74 1.49 6.04
CA PHE A 357 16.22 0.71 4.92
C PHE A 357 16.99 1.04 3.65
N LEU A 358 16.99 0.09 2.70
CA LEU A 358 17.50 0.33 1.37
C LEU A 358 16.53 1.16 0.56
N GLN A 359 17.02 2.25 -0.02
CA GLN A 359 16.25 3.01 -0.99
C GLN A 359 15.95 2.10 -2.20
N GLY A 360 14.67 1.89 -2.50
CA GLY A 360 14.20 0.97 -3.53
C GLY A 360 13.89 -0.47 -3.06
N GLN A 361 14.24 -0.84 -1.82
CA GLN A 361 13.88 -2.13 -1.24
C GLN A 361 13.55 -2.01 0.25
N THR A 362 12.31 -1.65 0.56
CA THR A 362 11.86 -1.32 1.93
C THR A 362 11.69 -2.53 2.84
N ALA A 363 11.49 -3.73 2.29
CA ALA A 363 11.33 -4.97 3.08
C ALA A 363 12.64 -5.43 3.75
N LEU A 364 13.79 -5.17 3.14
CA LEU A 364 15.08 -5.66 3.62
C LEU A 364 15.84 -4.58 4.38
N PHE A 365 16.54 -5.02 5.43
CA PHE A 365 17.52 -4.25 6.19
C PHE A 365 18.94 -4.57 5.71
N LEU A 366 19.88 -3.70 6.06
CA LEU A 366 21.28 -3.76 5.66
C LEU A 366 22.06 -4.77 6.55
N LEU A 367 22.64 -5.83 5.97
CA LEU A 367 23.57 -6.79 6.63
C LEU A 367 24.84 -7.07 5.77
N VAL A 368 26.08 -6.91 6.30
CA VAL A 368 27.33 -7.53 5.77
C VAL A 368 28.20 -8.19 6.83
N TYR A 369 29.04 -9.11 6.37
CA TYR A 369 30.04 -9.82 7.13
C TYR A 369 31.35 -9.02 7.19
N ASP A 370 32.02 -8.98 8.35
CA ASP A 370 33.40 -8.51 8.41
C ASP A 370 34.34 -9.61 7.89
N SER A 371 35.16 -9.27 6.91
CA SER A 371 36.20 -10.15 6.38
C SER A 371 37.58 -9.56 6.65
N HIS A 372 37.89 -9.23 7.92
CA HIS A 372 39.25 -9.15 8.46
C HIS A 372 39.26 -9.35 9.98
N SER A 373 39.35 -10.60 10.43
CA SER A 373 39.90 -11.06 11.73
C SER A 373 40.13 -12.57 11.70
#